data_AF-A0A925WLJ0-F1
#
_entry.id   AF-A0A925WLJ0-F1
#
_cell.length_a   1.000
_cell.length_b   1.000
_cell.length_c   1.000
_cell.angle_alpha   90.00
_cell.angle_beta   90.00
_cell.angle_gamma   90.00
#
_symmetry.space_group_name_H-M   'P 1'
#
loop_
_entity.id
_entity.type
_entity.pdbx_description
1 polymer ?
#
loop_
_entity_poly.entity_id
_entity_poly.type
_entity_poly.pdbx_seq_one_letter_code
_entity_poly.pdbx_strand_id
1 'polypeptide(L)'
;FVEGQVKELLGIQPLIFTVSAREALKHRGEATTDGDVYGVDTVRAHLRGVFNEAPLAKQKLLAQLDMAQSISARHLDTVRLKVNSVGSDASKAREVQQELQQQSLGLDVQLQAAREEIDKVFAGIRERGMRFLNTNLSVRLLGRAPSKDKLQTEFQEVVIGRALRDINEATNNYVNAVIDQSRLYWRGVIERLSQLQASLEQNAGGLDAGAYAQQREGLQEATRIAESELKTYSTGTMIDSMQTDFEADLNAFKTGLIAAVGGLIVLVVSLSSLLPGGLAVGALAAPALLAALPITALSGMAVYRAYQKMTVDTKRDFTTRVDGLEQRYREALDELTRKERSRLSQYGTQVLTPIFSHLETLDKQYSKQQQNLQEYTERILALRKSIEATK
;
A
#
# COMPACT_ATOMS: atom_id res chain seq x y z
N PHE A 1 -74.91 45.59 -3.47
CA PHE A 1 -74.31 45.59 -2.12
C PHE A 1 -73.18 44.57 -2.01
N VAL A 2 -73.45 43.27 -2.17
CA VAL A 2 -72.42 42.20 -2.06
C VAL A 2 -71.29 42.36 -3.08
N GLU A 3 -71.60 42.67 -4.34
CA GLU A 3 -70.59 42.82 -5.40
C GLU A 3 -69.59 43.96 -5.11
N GLY A 4 -70.09 45.11 -4.62
CA GLY A 4 -69.25 46.26 -4.28
C GLY A 4 -68.31 45.98 -3.11
N GLN A 5 -68.81 45.31 -2.07
CA GLN A 5 -68.02 44.94 -0.88
C GLN A 5 -66.93 43.91 -1.20
N VAL A 6 -67.22 42.92 -2.05
CA VAL A 6 -66.23 41.91 -2.45
C VAL A 6 -65.14 42.51 -3.35
N LYS A 7 -65.51 43.40 -4.26
CA LYS A 7 -64.55 44.09 -5.14
C LYS A 7 -63.59 44.99 -4.34
N GLU A 8 -64.10 45.66 -3.32
CA GLU A 8 -63.33 46.56 -2.46
C GLU A 8 -62.40 45.80 -1.50
N LEU A 9 -62.84 44.67 -0.94
CA LEU A 9 -62.07 43.88 0.05
C LEU A 9 -61.13 42.85 -0.57
N LEU A 10 -61.51 42.23 -1.68
CA LEU A 10 -60.80 41.09 -2.27
C LEU A 10 -60.22 41.37 -3.67
N GLY A 11 -60.52 42.52 -4.27
CA GLY A 11 -60.00 42.90 -5.60
C GLY A 11 -60.52 42.04 -6.75
N ILE A 12 -61.53 41.20 -6.49
CA ILE A 12 -62.11 40.26 -7.45
C ILE A 12 -63.55 40.69 -7.74
N GLN A 13 -63.98 40.62 -8.99
CA GLN A 13 -65.39 40.83 -9.37
C GLN A 13 -66.11 39.48 -9.44
N PRO A 14 -66.93 39.12 -8.43
CA PRO A 14 -67.55 37.81 -8.39
C PRO A 14 -68.74 37.74 -9.37
N LEU A 15 -68.84 36.62 -10.10
CA LEU A 15 -70.02 36.31 -10.88
C LEU A 15 -71.13 35.80 -9.94
N ILE A 16 -72.21 36.56 -9.80
CA ILE A 16 -73.32 36.23 -8.88
C ILE A 16 -74.48 35.65 -9.69
N PHE A 17 -74.97 34.48 -9.27
CA PHE A 17 -76.16 33.84 -9.83
C PHE A 17 -77.33 33.94 -8.87
N THR A 18 -78.48 34.42 -9.33
CA THR A 18 -79.73 34.40 -8.56
C THR A 18 -80.47 33.10 -8.84
N VAL A 19 -80.65 32.25 -7.84
CA VAL A 19 -81.30 30.94 -7.99
C VAL A 19 -82.48 30.77 -7.03
N SER A 20 -83.57 30.21 -7.53
CA SER A 20 -84.75 29.83 -6.73
C SER A 20 -84.84 28.30 -6.61
N ALA A 21 -84.15 27.74 -5.61
CA ALA A 21 -84.06 26.28 -5.43
C ALA A 21 -85.43 25.63 -5.15
N ARG A 22 -86.34 26.35 -4.48
CA ARG A 22 -87.69 25.87 -4.14
C ARG A 22 -88.57 25.74 -5.37
N GLU A 23 -88.52 26.71 -6.27
CA GLU A 23 -89.35 26.71 -7.49
C GLU A 23 -88.78 25.76 -8.54
N ALA A 24 -87.45 25.72 -8.70
CA ALA A 24 -86.78 24.76 -9.57
C ALA A 24 -87.04 23.29 -9.18
N LEU A 25 -87.30 23.01 -7.89
CA LEU A 25 -87.62 21.67 -7.42
C LEU A 25 -89.10 21.32 -7.62
N LYS A 26 -90.01 22.30 -7.53
CA LYS A 26 -91.45 22.11 -7.79
C LYS A 26 -91.74 21.82 -9.26
N HIS A 27 -90.97 22.40 -10.18
CA HIS A 27 -91.13 22.23 -11.64
C HIS A 27 -90.14 21.21 -12.24
N ARG A 28 -89.52 20.38 -11.40
CA ARG A 28 -88.54 19.38 -11.84
C ARG A 28 -89.21 18.30 -12.70
N GLY A 29 -89.03 18.37 -14.02
CA GLY A 29 -89.54 17.38 -14.97
C GLY A 29 -90.62 17.91 -15.93
N GLU A 30 -91.09 19.14 -15.74
CA GLU A 30 -91.94 19.85 -16.71
C GLU A 30 -91.04 20.54 -17.74
N ALA A 31 -91.27 20.28 -19.03
CA ALA A 31 -90.52 20.93 -20.12
C ALA A 31 -91.01 22.38 -20.25
N THR A 32 -90.41 23.29 -19.51
CA THR A 32 -90.63 24.73 -19.68
C THR A 32 -90.12 25.16 -21.04
N THR A 33 -91.04 25.59 -21.91
CA THR A 33 -90.76 26.06 -23.28
C THR A 33 -90.21 27.48 -23.33
N ASP A 34 -90.10 28.12 -22.17
CA ASP A 34 -89.61 29.49 -22.00
C ASP A 34 -88.37 29.44 -21.10
N GLY A 35 -87.34 30.22 -21.46
CA GLY A 35 -85.97 30.13 -20.94
C GLY A 35 -85.83 30.20 -19.42
N ASP A 36 -84.69 29.74 -18.90
CA ASP A 36 -84.27 29.57 -17.49
C ASP A 36 -84.84 30.58 -16.46
N VAL A 37 -86.13 30.43 -16.11
CA VAL A 37 -86.86 31.33 -15.18
C VAL A 37 -86.28 31.27 -13.76
N TYR A 38 -85.60 30.19 -13.40
CA TYR A 38 -85.19 29.89 -12.03
C TYR A 38 -83.68 30.01 -11.77
N GLY A 39 -82.90 30.34 -12.81
CA GLY A 39 -81.44 30.57 -12.77
C GLY A 39 -80.58 29.31 -12.57
N VAL A 40 -81.19 28.14 -12.38
CA VAL A 40 -80.48 26.88 -12.09
C VAL A 40 -79.80 26.33 -13.35
N ASP A 41 -80.39 26.54 -14.54
CA ASP A 41 -79.77 26.08 -15.78
C ASP A 41 -78.59 26.97 -16.21
N THR A 42 -78.62 28.26 -15.89
CA THR A 42 -77.49 29.19 -16.08
C THR A 42 -76.32 28.80 -15.17
N VAL A 43 -76.57 28.46 -13.90
CA VAL A 43 -75.53 27.91 -13.02
C VAL A 43 -75.01 26.59 -13.57
N ARG A 44 -75.88 25.71 -14.05
CA ARG A 44 -75.47 24.41 -14.63
C ARG A 44 -74.63 24.60 -15.90
N ALA A 45 -75.00 25.51 -16.79
CA ALA A 45 -74.26 25.82 -18.01
C ALA A 45 -72.90 26.45 -17.69
N HIS A 46 -72.86 27.38 -16.73
CA HIS A 46 -71.62 27.97 -16.25
C HIS A 46 -70.70 26.91 -15.63
N LEU A 47 -71.21 26.07 -14.72
CA LEU A 47 -70.45 24.96 -14.15
C LEU A 47 -69.97 23.99 -15.23
N ARG A 48 -70.80 23.66 -16.23
CA ARG A 48 -70.37 22.83 -17.37
C ARG A 48 -69.26 23.49 -18.19
N GLY A 49 -69.32 24.80 -18.42
CA GLY A 49 -68.25 25.56 -19.07
C GLY A 49 -66.95 25.49 -18.26
N VAL A 50 -67.01 25.82 -16.97
CA VAL A 50 -65.87 25.77 -16.03
C VAL A 50 -65.29 24.36 -15.92
N PHE A 51 -66.12 23.31 -15.88
CA PHE A 51 -65.67 21.92 -15.85
C PHE A 51 -65.14 21.41 -17.19
N ASN A 52 -65.57 21.98 -18.32
CA ASN A 52 -65.05 21.67 -19.65
C ASN A 52 -63.69 22.34 -19.91
N GLU A 53 -63.41 23.49 -19.29
CA GLU A 53 -62.15 24.23 -19.45
C GLU A 53 -60.94 23.55 -18.78
N ALA A 54 -61.16 22.80 -17.70
CA ALA A 54 -60.13 21.97 -17.09
C ALA A 54 -60.76 20.71 -16.47
N PRO A 55 -60.65 19.54 -17.13
CA PRO A 55 -61.15 18.30 -16.57
C PRO A 55 -60.58 18.06 -15.18
N LEU A 56 -61.43 17.80 -14.18
CA LEU A 56 -61.01 17.53 -12.78
C LEU A 56 -59.92 16.44 -12.71
N ALA A 57 -59.94 15.49 -13.65
CA ALA A 57 -58.91 14.46 -13.81
C ALA A 57 -57.53 15.04 -14.17
N LYS A 58 -57.47 16.02 -15.08
CA LYS A 58 -56.23 16.72 -15.48
C LYS A 58 -55.61 17.45 -14.28
N GLN A 59 -56.42 18.17 -13.50
CA GLN A 59 -55.95 18.89 -12.31
C GLN A 59 -55.38 17.94 -11.25
N LYS A 60 -56.05 16.80 -10.99
CA LYS A 60 -55.55 15.79 -10.05
C LYS A 60 -54.23 15.16 -10.51
N LEU A 61 -54.08 14.87 -11.80
CA LEU A 61 -52.84 14.32 -12.36
C LEU A 61 -51.68 15.31 -12.26
N LEU A 62 -51.92 16.59 -12.59
CA LEU A 62 -50.90 17.63 -12.44
C LEU A 62 -50.46 17.79 -10.99
N ALA A 63 -51.41 17.82 -10.04
CA ALA A 63 -51.08 17.89 -8.62
C ALA A 63 -50.26 16.68 -8.13
N GLN A 64 -50.56 15.46 -8.61
CA GLN A 64 -49.77 14.27 -8.30
C GLN A 64 -48.36 14.34 -8.90
N LEU A 65 -48.21 14.87 -10.12
CA LEU A 65 -46.91 15.08 -10.75
C LEU A 65 -46.09 16.15 -10.05
N ASP A 66 -46.70 17.24 -9.58
CA ASP A 66 -46.02 18.27 -8.78
C ASP A 66 -45.51 17.70 -7.45
N MET A 67 -46.32 16.86 -6.79
CA MET A 67 -45.89 16.13 -5.60
C MET A 67 -44.72 15.21 -5.92
N ALA A 68 -44.81 14.40 -6.97
CA ALA A 68 -43.75 13.50 -7.40
C ALA A 68 -42.46 14.26 -7.76
N GLN A 69 -42.57 15.40 -8.45
CA GLN A 69 -41.45 16.27 -8.79
C GLN A 69 -40.78 16.83 -7.54
N SER A 70 -41.57 17.33 -6.58
CA SER A 70 -41.04 17.89 -5.32
C SER A 70 -40.31 16.84 -4.48
N ILE A 71 -40.84 15.62 -4.41
CA ILE A 71 -40.23 14.49 -3.70
C ILE A 71 -38.95 14.07 -4.41
N SER A 72 -39.01 13.91 -5.74
CA SER A 72 -37.85 13.50 -6.54
C SER A 72 -36.72 14.55 -6.47
N ALA A 73 -37.04 15.84 -6.49
CA ALA A 73 -36.06 16.91 -6.35
C ALA A 73 -35.36 16.88 -4.99
N ARG A 74 -36.12 16.74 -3.89
CA ARG A 74 -35.55 16.62 -2.53
C ARG A 74 -34.62 15.41 -2.40
N HIS A 75 -35.03 14.26 -2.95
CA HIS A 75 -34.18 13.07 -2.96
C HIS A 75 -32.95 13.25 -3.84
N LEU A 76 -33.08 13.90 -5.00
CA LEU A 76 -31.95 14.18 -5.88
C LEU A 76 -30.92 15.08 -5.21
N ASP A 77 -31.34 16.13 -4.51
CA ASP A 77 -30.43 17.00 -3.76
C ASP A 77 -29.73 16.24 -2.63
N THR A 78 -30.46 15.40 -1.90
CA THR A 78 -29.90 14.53 -0.86
C THR A 78 -28.84 13.58 -1.44
N VAL A 79 -29.14 12.94 -2.58
CA VAL A 79 -28.22 12.00 -3.23
C VAL A 79 -27.00 12.73 -3.82
N ARG A 80 -27.16 13.94 -4.36
CA ARG A 80 -26.02 14.76 -4.84
C ARG A 80 -25.05 15.08 -3.71
N LEU A 81 -25.56 15.44 -2.53
CA LEU A 81 -24.72 15.66 -1.35
C LEU A 81 -23.96 14.38 -0.98
N LYS A 82 -24.63 13.22 -1.01
CA LYS A 82 -24.00 11.90 -0.78
C LYS A 82 -22.88 11.61 -1.79
N VAL A 83 -23.15 11.76 -3.09
CA VAL A 83 -22.17 11.50 -4.16
C VAL A 83 -20.94 12.39 -4.00
N ASN A 84 -21.12 13.69 -3.78
CA ASN A 84 -20.00 14.62 -3.64
C ASN A 84 -19.14 14.27 -2.40
N SER A 85 -19.77 13.92 -1.29
CA SER A 85 -19.08 13.55 -0.06
C SER A 85 -18.32 12.23 -0.20
N VAL A 86 -19.01 11.17 -0.63
CA VAL A 86 -18.44 9.82 -0.76
C VAL A 86 -17.36 9.79 -1.84
N GLY A 87 -17.57 10.49 -2.96
CA GLY A 87 -16.58 10.59 -4.03
C GLY A 87 -15.30 11.29 -3.58
N SER A 88 -15.41 12.35 -2.76
CA SER A 88 -14.26 13.00 -2.12
C SER A 88 -13.52 12.04 -1.20
N ASP A 89 -14.23 11.34 -0.30
CA ASP A 89 -13.61 10.39 0.63
C ASP A 89 -12.97 9.19 -0.11
N ALA A 90 -13.60 8.69 -1.18
CA ALA A 90 -13.08 7.63 -2.04
C ALA A 90 -11.84 8.07 -2.85
N SER A 91 -11.74 9.35 -3.24
CA SER A 91 -10.55 9.89 -3.89
C SER A 91 -9.37 9.97 -2.92
N LYS A 92 -9.60 10.50 -1.69
CA LYS A 92 -8.58 10.54 -0.63
C LYS A 92 -8.08 9.15 -0.27
N ALA A 93 -8.98 8.18 -0.15
CA ALA A 93 -8.62 6.79 0.09
C ALA A 93 -7.67 6.22 -0.98
N ARG A 94 -7.94 6.51 -2.27
CA ARG A 94 -7.07 6.11 -3.39
C ARG A 94 -5.71 6.80 -3.35
N GLU A 95 -5.67 8.10 -3.03
CA GLU A 95 -4.42 8.85 -2.87
C GLU A 95 -3.56 8.24 -1.77
N VAL A 96 -4.15 7.96 -0.60
CA VAL A 96 -3.46 7.28 0.51
C VAL A 96 -2.92 5.92 0.07
N GLN A 97 -3.73 5.11 -0.63
CA GLN A 97 -3.28 3.81 -1.13
C GLN A 97 -2.05 3.94 -2.06
N GLN A 98 -2.05 4.92 -2.96
CA GLN A 98 -0.95 5.17 -3.89
C GLN A 98 0.31 5.68 -3.18
N GLU A 99 0.17 6.62 -2.24
CA GLU A 99 1.29 7.12 -1.43
C GLU A 99 1.97 5.99 -0.66
N LEU A 100 1.19 5.10 -0.05
CA LEU A 100 1.72 3.95 0.70
C LEU A 100 2.45 2.96 -0.20
N GLN A 101 1.93 2.69 -1.40
CA GLN A 101 2.65 1.86 -2.38
C GLN A 101 3.98 2.50 -2.80
N GLN A 102 3.99 3.80 -3.06
CA GLN A 102 5.21 4.51 -3.46
C GLN A 102 6.27 4.53 -2.34
N GLN A 103 5.88 4.76 -1.09
CA GLN A 103 6.82 4.78 0.04
C GLN A 103 7.52 3.43 0.26
N SER A 104 6.85 2.32 -0.05
CA SER A 104 7.46 0.97 0.05
C SER A 104 8.63 0.75 -0.93
N LEU A 105 8.68 1.52 -2.03
CA LEU A 105 9.78 1.48 -3.01
C LEU A 105 11.04 2.21 -2.50
N GLY A 106 10.92 3.10 -1.52
CA GLY A 106 12.05 3.82 -0.94
C GLY A 106 13.12 2.90 -0.32
N LEU A 107 12.74 1.68 0.06
CA LEU A 107 13.66 0.67 0.60
C LEU A 107 14.69 0.19 -0.43
N ASP A 108 14.38 0.21 -1.74
CA ASP A 108 15.32 -0.20 -2.78
C ASP A 108 16.54 0.73 -2.86
N VAL A 109 16.33 2.03 -2.63
CA VAL A 109 17.40 3.03 -2.62
C VAL A 109 18.36 2.77 -1.45
N GLN A 110 17.83 2.46 -0.28
CA GLN A 110 18.64 2.14 0.91
C GLN A 110 19.43 0.84 0.71
N LEU A 111 18.80 -0.18 0.13
CA LEU A 111 19.44 -1.44 -0.20
C LEU A 111 20.60 -1.24 -1.19
N GLN A 112 20.39 -0.41 -2.21
CA GLN A 112 21.45 -0.11 -3.19
C GLN A 112 22.65 0.56 -2.52
N ALA A 113 22.42 1.57 -1.68
CA ALA A 113 23.49 2.25 -0.94
C ALA A 113 24.27 1.28 -0.04
N ALA A 114 23.57 0.41 0.69
CA ALA A 114 24.21 -0.60 1.54
C ALA A 114 25.05 -1.58 0.73
N ARG A 115 24.54 -2.08 -0.40
CA ARG A 115 25.29 -2.95 -1.31
C ARG A 115 26.59 -2.31 -1.78
N GLU A 116 26.54 -1.05 -2.19
CA GLU A 116 27.75 -0.33 -2.63
C GLU A 116 28.80 -0.20 -1.51
N GLU A 117 28.37 -0.02 -0.26
CA GLU A 117 29.28 0.03 0.88
C GLU A 117 29.92 -1.34 1.16
N ILE A 118 29.13 -2.40 1.12
CA ILE A 118 29.60 -3.77 1.32
C ILE A 118 30.55 -4.21 0.20
N ASP A 119 30.24 -3.86 -1.05
CA ASP A 119 31.09 -4.15 -2.20
C ASP A 119 32.49 -3.55 -2.03
N LYS A 120 32.59 -2.33 -1.46
CA LYS A 120 33.87 -1.71 -1.12
C LYS A 120 34.62 -2.49 -0.04
N VAL A 121 33.92 -3.00 0.99
CA VAL A 121 34.54 -3.81 2.04
C VAL A 121 35.08 -5.13 1.48
N PHE A 122 34.30 -5.82 0.66
CA PHE A 122 34.72 -7.07 0.01
C PHE A 122 35.87 -6.85 -0.98
N ALA A 123 35.87 -5.75 -1.75
CA ALA A 123 37.02 -5.35 -2.55
C ALA A 123 38.28 -5.16 -1.70
N GLY A 124 38.15 -4.51 -0.54
CA GLY A 124 39.24 -4.36 0.43
C GLY A 124 39.73 -5.69 0.99
N ILE A 125 38.84 -6.66 1.26
CA ILE A 125 39.21 -8.03 1.67
C ILE A 125 40.02 -8.71 0.57
N ARG A 126 39.55 -8.65 -0.69
CA ARG A 126 40.25 -9.25 -1.83
C ARG A 126 41.66 -8.68 -1.96
N GLU A 127 41.80 -7.36 -1.93
CA GLU A 127 43.09 -6.68 -2.05
C GLU A 127 44.05 -7.05 -0.91
N ARG A 128 43.59 -6.97 0.36
CA ARG A 128 44.40 -7.31 1.53
C ARG A 128 44.77 -8.79 1.57
N GLY A 129 43.83 -9.67 1.25
CA GLY A 129 44.06 -11.11 1.18
C GLY A 129 45.08 -11.47 0.10
N MET A 130 44.94 -10.90 -1.11
CA MET A 130 45.91 -11.12 -2.18
C MET A 130 47.31 -10.59 -1.82
N ARG A 131 47.39 -9.42 -1.18
CA ARG A 131 48.66 -8.88 -0.66
C ARG A 131 49.27 -9.80 0.40
N PHE A 132 48.47 -10.28 1.35
CA PHE A 132 48.92 -11.21 2.38
C PHE A 132 49.45 -12.52 1.78
N LEU A 133 48.70 -13.12 0.86
CA LEU A 133 49.10 -14.35 0.17
C LEU A 133 50.38 -14.15 -0.65
N ASN A 134 50.53 -13.01 -1.32
CA ASN A 134 51.75 -12.66 -2.05
C ASN A 134 52.97 -12.54 -1.12
N THR A 135 52.82 -11.87 0.03
CA THR A 135 53.92 -11.66 0.97
C THR A 135 54.32 -12.96 1.67
N ASN A 136 53.34 -13.69 2.20
CA ASN A 136 53.59 -14.84 3.08
C ASN A 136 53.75 -16.17 2.35
N LEU A 137 53.24 -16.30 1.12
CA LEU A 137 53.41 -17.50 0.27
C LEU A 137 54.37 -17.27 -0.90
N SER A 138 55.19 -16.21 -0.87
CA SER A 138 56.28 -16.07 -1.84
C SER A 138 57.49 -16.90 -1.39
N VAL A 139 58.24 -17.42 -2.35
CA VAL A 139 59.32 -18.43 -2.26
C VAL A 139 60.51 -18.03 -1.34
N ARG A 140 60.45 -16.90 -0.63
CA ARG A 140 61.54 -16.34 0.18
C ARG A 140 61.71 -17.02 1.56
N LEU A 141 61.00 -18.12 1.83
CA LEU A 141 61.06 -18.88 3.09
C LEU A 141 62.14 -19.98 3.14
N LEU A 142 63.29 -19.77 2.49
CA LEU A 142 64.41 -20.71 2.52
C LEU A 142 65.12 -20.84 3.90
N GLY A 143 64.55 -20.30 4.99
CA GLY A 143 65.19 -20.33 6.32
C GLY A 143 64.31 -20.79 7.49
N ARG A 144 62.99 -20.53 7.48
CA ARG A 144 62.05 -21.00 8.51
C ARG A 144 60.60 -20.76 8.09
N ALA A 145 59.80 -21.82 7.96
CA ALA A 145 58.36 -21.69 7.74
C ALA A 145 57.69 -21.14 9.03
N PRO A 146 56.87 -20.08 8.97
CA PRO A 146 56.09 -19.61 10.09
C PRO A 146 55.06 -20.69 10.48
N SER A 147 54.77 -20.78 11.77
CA SER A 147 53.76 -21.71 12.27
C SER A 147 52.40 -21.37 11.68
N LYS A 148 51.59 -22.40 11.38
CA LYS A 148 50.22 -22.26 10.90
C LYS A 148 49.42 -21.30 11.77
N ASP A 149 49.51 -21.44 13.09
CA ASP A 149 48.77 -20.63 14.05
C ASP A 149 49.15 -19.15 13.95
N LYS A 150 50.42 -18.85 13.71
CA LYS A 150 50.88 -17.47 13.51
C LYS A 150 50.35 -16.88 12.20
N LEU A 151 50.43 -17.61 11.09
CA LEU A 151 49.89 -17.15 9.81
C LEU A 151 48.37 -16.97 9.86
N GLN A 152 47.65 -17.86 10.54
CA GLN A 152 46.21 -17.77 10.70
C GLN A 152 45.81 -16.55 11.54
N THR A 153 46.54 -16.29 12.63
CA THR A 153 46.34 -15.12 13.49
C THR A 153 46.61 -13.83 12.73
N GLU A 154 47.73 -13.76 12.00
CA GLU A 154 48.11 -12.59 11.21
C GLU A 154 47.12 -12.34 10.05
N PHE A 155 46.64 -13.40 9.39
CA PHE A 155 45.59 -13.28 8.38
C PHE A 155 44.29 -12.73 8.99
N GLN A 156 43.88 -13.26 10.14
CA GLN A 156 42.69 -12.78 10.83
C GLN A 156 42.82 -11.32 11.21
N GLU A 157 43.97 -10.88 11.70
CA GLU A 157 44.19 -9.49 12.09
C GLU A 157 44.24 -8.54 10.88
N VAL A 158 45.03 -8.88 9.87
CA VAL A 158 45.32 -7.99 8.74
C VAL A 158 44.20 -7.96 7.71
N VAL A 159 43.57 -9.11 7.42
CA VAL A 159 42.60 -9.23 6.33
C VAL A 159 41.17 -9.15 6.85
N ILE A 160 40.85 -9.93 7.88
CA ILE A 160 39.49 -10.09 8.40
C ILE A 160 39.13 -8.99 9.42
N GLY A 161 40.06 -8.59 10.29
CA GLY A 161 39.78 -7.79 11.48
C GLY A 161 39.10 -6.46 11.17
N ARG A 162 39.61 -5.71 10.18
CA ARG A 162 38.96 -4.48 9.71
C ARG A 162 37.64 -4.77 8.97
N ALA A 163 37.62 -5.79 8.13
CA ALA A 163 36.44 -6.10 7.33
C ALA A 163 35.21 -6.45 8.17
N LEU A 164 35.38 -7.20 9.27
CA LEU A 164 34.26 -7.51 10.16
C LEU A 164 33.65 -6.26 10.78
N ARG A 165 34.49 -5.28 11.14
CA ARG A 165 34.03 -4.00 11.68
C ARG A 165 33.27 -3.21 10.62
N ASP A 166 33.86 -3.07 9.44
CA ASP A 166 33.27 -2.30 8.33
C ASP A 166 31.95 -2.94 7.85
N ILE A 167 31.88 -4.28 7.76
CA ILE A 167 30.62 -4.96 7.43
C ILE A 167 29.60 -4.69 8.52
N ASN A 168 29.93 -4.95 9.80
CA ASN A 168 29.00 -4.72 10.90
C ASN A 168 28.48 -3.28 10.97
N GLU A 169 29.34 -2.29 10.70
CA GLU A 169 28.95 -0.89 10.61
C GLU A 169 27.97 -0.64 9.45
N ALA A 170 28.30 -1.10 8.24
CA ALA A 170 27.42 -0.99 7.07
C ALA A 170 26.07 -1.71 7.29
N THR A 171 26.09 -2.89 7.91
CA THR A 171 24.88 -3.63 8.30
C THR A 171 24.01 -2.83 9.25
N ASN A 172 24.61 -2.31 10.33
CA ASN A 172 23.88 -1.56 11.34
C ASN A 172 23.29 -0.28 10.77
N ASN A 173 24.06 0.43 9.95
CA ASN A 173 23.57 1.60 9.23
C ASN A 173 22.39 1.26 8.33
N TYR A 174 22.48 0.14 7.60
CA TYR A 174 21.38 -0.32 6.76
C TYR A 174 20.14 -0.71 7.55
N VAL A 175 20.27 -1.52 8.61
CA VAL A 175 19.16 -1.94 9.48
C VAL A 175 18.50 -0.72 10.11
N ASN A 176 19.28 0.25 10.59
CA ASN A 176 18.77 1.51 11.13
C ASN A 176 18.00 2.29 10.06
N ALA A 177 18.55 2.44 8.85
CA ALA A 177 17.89 3.15 7.75
C ALA A 177 16.57 2.49 7.33
N VAL A 178 16.54 1.15 7.24
CA VAL A 178 15.30 0.39 6.95
C VAL A 178 14.27 0.63 8.05
N ILE A 179 14.66 0.55 9.30
CA ILE A 179 13.74 0.70 10.44
C ILE A 179 13.25 2.14 10.56
N ASP A 180 14.10 3.13 10.34
CA ASP A 180 13.69 4.53 10.28
C ASP A 180 12.69 4.78 9.16
N GLN A 181 12.94 4.23 7.98
CA GLN A 181 12.01 4.32 6.86
C GLN A 181 10.68 3.64 7.17
N SER A 182 10.69 2.45 7.78
CA SER A 182 9.48 1.75 8.22
C SER A 182 8.74 2.55 9.30
N ARG A 183 9.45 3.18 10.25
CA ARG A 183 8.83 4.06 11.26
C ARG A 183 8.14 5.27 10.61
N LEU A 184 8.79 5.90 9.64
CA LEU A 184 8.21 7.01 8.88
C LEU A 184 6.98 6.57 8.09
N TYR A 185 7.04 5.40 7.44
CA TYR A 185 5.90 4.80 6.75
C TYR A 185 4.71 4.62 7.70
N TRP A 186 4.91 3.96 8.84
CA TRP A 186 3.81 3.70 9.79
C TRP A 186 3.24 4.97 10.40
N ARG A 187 4.07 5.98 10.71
CA ARG A 187 3.58 7.29 11.15
C ARG A 187 2.74 7.96 10.06
N GLY A 188 3.18 7.90 8.81
CA GLY A 188 2.44 8.39 7.66
C GLY A 188 1.09 7.69 7.50
N VAL A 189 1.06 6.36 7.60
CA VAL A 189 -0.19 5.57 7.60
C VAL A 189 -1.14 6.07 8.69
N ILE A 190 -0.69 6.14 9.94
CA ILE A 190 -1.52 6.55 11.08
C ILE A 190 -2.09 7.95 10.86
N GLU A 191 -1.25 8.91 10.43
CA GLU A 191 -1.68 10.28 10.17
C GLU A 191 -2.73 10.33 9.06
N ARG A 192 -2.51 9.63 7.94
CA ARG A 192 -3.45 9.59 6.81
C ARG A 192 -4.77 8.92 7.16
N LEU A 193 -4.74 7.81 7.90
CA LEU A 193 -5.95 7.15 8.37
C LEU A 193 -6.73 8.02 9.35
N SER A 194 -6.03 8.73 10.25
CA SER A 194 -6.65 9.68 11.17
C SER A 194 -7.32 10.84 10.42
N GLN A 195 -6.65 11.39 9.39
CA GLN A 195 -7.21 12.43 8.52
C GLN A 195 -8.44 11.93 7.76
N LEU A 196 -8.39 10.71 7.23
CA LEU A 196 -9.52 10.09 6.54
C LEU A 196 -10.70 9.85 7.50
N GLN A 197 -10.43 9.35 8.71
CA GLN A 197 -11.45 9.18 9.74
C GLN A 197 -12.13 10.52 10.10
N ALA A 198 -11.33 11.58 10.30
CA ALA A 198 -11.87 12.91 10.60
C ALA A 198 -12.74 13.45 9.44
N SER A 199 -12.32 13.24 8.18
CA SER A 199 -13.11 13.58 6.98
C SER A 199 -14.46 12.85 6.98
N LEU A 200 -14.44 11.55 7.25
CA LEU A 200 -15.66 10.73 7.30
C LEU A 200 -16.58 11.14 8.45
N GLU A 201 -16.04 11.53 9.61
CA GLU A 201 -16.83 12.01 10.75
C GLU A 201 -17.53 13.35 10.47
N GLN A 202 -16.82 14.28 9.84
CA GLN A 202 -17.39 15.55 9.40
C GLN A 202 -18.52 15.33 8.38
N ASN A 203 -18.33 14.39 7.46
CA ASN A 203 -19.27 14.09 6.38
C ASN A 203 -20.47 13.22 6.83
N ALA A 204 -20.27 12.37 7.84
CA ALA A 204 -21.31 11.50 8.39
C ALA A 204 -22.45 12.27 9.07
N GLY A 205 -22.21 13.50 9.53
CA GLY A 205 -23.22 14.35 10.19
C GLY A 205 -24.44 14.72 9.33
N GLY A 206 -24.37 14.52 8.01
CA GLY A 206 -25.49 14.76 7.08
C GLY A 206 -26.00 13.52 6.33
N LEU A 207 -25.37 12.36 6.50
CA LEU A 207 -25.56 11.18 5.63
C LEU A 207 -25.86 9.90 6.41
N ASP A 208 -25.96 8.78 5.69
CA ASP A 208 -26.40 7.47 6.20
C ASP A 208 -25.47 6.93 7.31
N ALA A 209 -25.82 7.22 8.56
CA ALA A 209 -24.99 6.95 9.75
C ALA A 209 -24.61 5.47 9.90
N GLY A 210 -25.41 4.54 9.38
CA GLY A 210 -25.15 3.11 9.45
C GLY A 210 -23.99 2.66 8.57
N ALA A 211 -23.96 3.09 7.31
CA ALA A 211 -22.91 2.72 6.36
C ALA A 211 -21.54 3.27 6.79
N TYR A 212 -21.51 4.49 7.31
CA TYR A 212 -20.29 5.13 7.80
C TYR A 212 -19.80 4.58 9.14
N ALA A 213 -20.67 4.03 9.98
CA ALA A 213 -20.27 3.44 11.27
C ALA A 213 -19.33 2.24 11.09
N GLN A 214 -19.68 1.31 10.19
CA GLN A 214 -18.86 0.15 9.88
C GLN A 214 -17.48 0.56 9.33
N GLN A 215 -17.46 1.60 8.49
CA GLN A 215 -16.21 2.07 7.90
C GLN A 215 -15.30 2.76 8.93
N ARG A 216 -15.88 3.49 9.88
CA ARG A 216 -15.14 4.10 10.99
C ARG A 216 -14.51 3.05 11.89
N GLU A 217 -15.26 1.99 12.22
CA GLU A 217 -14.72 0.87 12.99
C GLU A 217 -13.54 0.21 12.26
N GLY A 218 -13.67 -0.02 10.95
CA GLY A 218 -12.58 -0.54 10.13
C GLY A 218 -11.32 0.35 10.13
N LEU A 219 -11.49 1.68 10.03
CA LEU A 219 -10.37 2.62 10.08
C LEU A 219 -9.72 2.72 11.45
N GLN A 220 -10.50 2.64 12.52
CA GLN A 220 -10.00 2.63 13.90
C GLN A 220 -9.18 1.36 14.17
N GLU A 221 -9.67 0.21 13.71
CA GLU A 221 -8.92 -1.04 13.80
C GLU A 221 -7.65 -1.01 12.95
N ALA A 222 -7.72 -0.50 11.72
CA ALA A 222 -6.54 -0.31 10.88
C ALA A 222 -5.49 0.59 11.55
N THR A 223 -5.93 1.69 12.19
CA THR A 223 -5.07 2.60 12.94
C THR A 223 -4.44 1.91 14.14
N ARG A 224 -5.21 1.14 14.92
CA ARG A 224 -4.71 0.36 16.06
C ARG A 224 -3.66 -0.66 15.64
N ILE A 225 -3.88 -1.37 14.53
CA ILE A 225 -2.90 -2.29 13.95
C ILE A 225 -1.63 -1.54 13.59
N ALA A 226 -1.73 -0.40 12.88
CA ALA A 226 -0.57 0.42 12.52
C ALA A 226 0.20 0.97 13.74
N GLU A 227 -0.50 1.38 14.80
CA GLU A 227 0.12 1.80 16.06
C GLU A 227 0.88 0.66 16.74
N SER A 228 0.30 -0.56 16.72
CA SER A 228 0.96 -1.74 17.28
C SER A 228 2.24 -2.09 16.51
N GLU A 229 2.19 -1.98 15.17
CA GLU A 229 3.33 -2.18 14.29
C GLU A 229 4.40 -1.12 14.55
N LEU A 230 4.04 0.17 14.53
CA LEU A 230 4.94 1.28 14.85
C LEU A 230 5.61 1.08 16.22
N LYS A 231 4.87 0.60 17.21
CA LYS A 231 5.40 0.32 18.54
C LYS A 231 6.56 -0.67 18.46
N THR A 232 6.42 -1.78 17.73
CA THR A 232 7.48 -2.80 17.54
C THR A 232 8.77 -2.23 16.94
N TYR A 233 8.67 -1.24 16.05
CA TYR A 233 9.86 -0.54 15.51
C TYR A 233 10.40 0.52 16.48
N SER A 234 9.54 1.14 17.29
CA SER A 234 9.96 2.16 18.27
C SER A 234 10.64 1.57 19.51
N THR A 235 10.23 0.37 19.93
CA THR A 235 10.72 -0.29 21.14
C THR A 235 12.08 -0.95 20.97
N GLY A 236 12.70 -0.86 19.80
CA GLY A 236 13.99 -1.50 19.51
C GLY A 236 13.90 -3.01 19.23
N THR A 237 12.78 -3.66 19.57
CA THR A 237 12.58 -5.10 19.37
C THR A 237 12.84 -5.57 17.94
N MET A 238 12.45 -4.77 16.93
CA MET A 238 12.75 -5.11 15.54
C MET A 238 14.25 -4.94 15.21
N ILE A 239 14.88 -3.87 15.72
CA ILE A 239 16.32 -3.60 15.55
C ILE A 239 17.11 -4.77 16.13
N ASP A 240 16.83 -5.15 17.38
CA ASP A 240 17.53 -6.23 18.09
C ASP A 240 17.40 -7.56 17.35
N SER A 241 16.20 -7.86 16.82
CA SER A 241 15.98 -9.10 16.04
C SER A 241 16.79 -9.13 14.74
N MET A 242 16.78 -8.02 13.98
CA MET A 242 17.53 -7.93 12.72
C MET A 242 19.05 -7.95 12.98
N GLN A 243 19.51 -7.26 14.02
CA GLN A 243 20.92 -7.27 14.41
C GLN A 243 21.39 -8.66 14.83
N THR A 244 20.58 -9.39 15.61
CA THR A 244 20.91 -10.76 16.03
C THR A 244 21.06 -11.69 14.82
N ASP A 245 20.17 -11.60 13.84
CA ASP A 245 20.24 -12.40 12.61
C ASP A 245 21.55 -12.10 11.85
N PHE A 246 21.93 -10.84 11.72
CA PHE A 246 23.18 -10.46 11.08
C PHE A 246 24.43 -10.82 11.88
N GLU A 247 24.40 -10.73 13.21
CA GLU A 247 25.51 -11.15 14.06
C GLU A 247 25.79 -12.66 13.90
N ALA A 248 24.73 -13.47 13.78
CA ALA A 248 24.86 -14.89 13.49
C ALA A 248 25.51 -15.12 12.11
N ASP A 249 25.09 -14.39 11.08
CA ASP A 249 25.65 -14.45 9.73
C ASP A 249 27.10 -13.95 9.66
N LEU A 250 27.46 -12.91 10.42
CA LEU A 250 28.83 -12.40 10.55
C LEU A 250 29.75 -13.40 11.25
N ASN A 251 29.24 -14.09 12.27
CA ASN A 251 29.99 -15.17 12.92
C ASN A 251 30.18 -16.37 11.99
N ALA A 252 29.18 -16.72 11.19
CA ALA A 252 29.30 -17.74 10.15
C ALA A 252 30.32 -17.31 9.07
N PHE A 253 30.30 -16.04 8.65
CA PHE A 253 31.27 -15.45 7.73
C PHE A 253 32.70 -15.52 8.25
N LYS A 254 32.93 -15.06 9.50
CA LYS A 254 34.25 -15.12 10.17
C LYS A 254 34.77 -16.55 10.21
N THR A 255 33.93 -17.48 10.65
CA THR A 255 34.29 -18.90 10.75
C THR A 255 34.59 -19.49 9.37
N GLY A 256 33.81 -19.15 8.36
CA GLY A 256 33.99 -19.58 6.98
C GLY A 256 35.31 -19.10 6.36
N LEU A 257 35.69 -17.83 6.56
CA LEU A 257 36.96 -17.27 6.09
C LEU A 257 38.16 -17.89 6.81
N ILE A 258 38.08 -18.05 8.13
CA ILE A 258 39.15 -18.66 8.93
C ILE A 258 39.35 -20.12 8.52
N ALA A 259 38.27 -20.89 8.37
CA ALA A 259 38.34 -22.28 7.90
C ALA A 259 38.92 -22.39 6.48
N ALA A 260 38.54 -21.46 5.60
CA ALA A 260 39.05 -21.40 4.22
C ALA A 260 40.56 -21.19 4.16
N VAL A 261 41.07 -20.21 4.91
CA VAL A 261 42.50 -19.89 4.92
C VAL A 261 43.30 -20.89 5.77
N GLY A 262 42.73 -21.41 6.85
CA GLY A 262 43.33 -22.48 7.64
C GLY A 262 43.58 -23.75 6.82
N GLY A 263 42.68 -24.11 5.89
CA GLY A 263 42.88 -25.22 4.95
C GLY A 263 43.98 -24.96 3.91
N LEU A 264 44.05 -23.74 3.38
CA LEU A 264 45.06 -23.34 2.39
C LEU A 264 46.47 -23.23 2.99
N ILE A 265 46.60 -22.71 4.21
CA ILE A 265 47.89 -22.60 4.93
C ILE A 265 48.44 -24.00 5.26
N VAL A 266 47.60 -24.95 5.65
CA VAL A 266 48.03 -26.34 5.96
C VAL A 266 48.68 -27.00 4.74
N LEU A 267 48.12 -26.79 3.54
CA LEU A 267 48.67 -27.34 2.30
C LEU A 267 50.05 -26.76 1.99
N VAL A 268 50.28 -25.46 2.22
CA VAL A 268 51.58 -24.84 1.92
C VAL A 268 52.65 -25.17 2.97
N VAL A 269 52.30 -25.17 4.26
CA VAL A 269 53.25 -25.46 5.35
C VAL A 269 53.71 -26.93 5.30
N SER A 270 52.83 -27.88 4.97
CA SER A 270 53.17 -29.31 4.89
C SER A 270 54.14 -29.70 3.76
N LEU A 271 54.33 -28.83 2.75
CA LEU A 271 55.33 -29.05 1.69
C LEU A 271 56.69 -28.41 2.00
N SER A 272 56.71 -27.38 2.84
CA SER A 272 57.96 -26.73 3.27
C SER A 272 58.80 -27.61 4.21
N SER A 273 58.17 -28.58 4.88
CA SER A 273 58.84 -29.61 5.69
C SER A 273 59.44 -30.76 4.85
N LEU A 274 59.19 -30.82 3.54
CA LEU A 274 59.76 -31.82 2.63
C LEU A 274 61.10 -31.37 2.01
N LEU A 275 61.60 -30.19 2.35
CA LEU A 275 62.92 -29.72 1.95
C LEU A 275 64.03 -30.36 2.82
N PRO A 276 65.21 -30.69 2.26
CA PRO A 276 66.30 -31.28 3.03
C PRO A 276 66.79 -30.27 4.08
N GLY A 277 66.41 -30.49 5.35
CA GLY A 277 66.78 -29.62 6.49
C GLY A 277 65.66 -29.32 7.49
N GLY A 278 64.40 -29.65 7.21
CA GLY A 278 63.27 -29.43 8.12
C GLY A 278 62.95 -30.64 8.99
N LEU A 279 63.45 -30.70 10.23
CA LEU A 279 62.94 -31.62 11.25
C LEU A 279 61.64 -31.05 11.84
N ALA A 280 60.50 -31.41 11.26
CA ALA A 280 59.19 -31.20 11.89
C ALA A 280 58.30 -32.43 11.68
N VAL A 281 58.26 -33.28 12.70
CA VAL A 281 57.26 -34.34 12.86
C VAL A 281 55.96 -33.67 13.28
N GLY A 282 54.93 -33.69 12.44
CA GLY A 282 53.65 -33.03 12.74
C GLY A 282 52.50 -33.49 11.83
N ALA A 283 51.83 -34.57 12.27
CA ALA A 283 50.48 -35.03 11.94
C ALA A 283 49.92 -34.76 10.51
N LEU A 284 50.07 -35.76 9.64
CA LEU A 284 49.26 -35.92 8.43
C LEU A 284 47.86 -36.42 8.81
N ALA A 285 46.92 -35.50 9.01
CA ALA A 285 45.49 -35.80 9.11
C ALA A 285 44.74 -35.23 7.89
N ALA A 286 45.07 -35.76 6.71
CA ALA A 286 44.26 -35.62 5.50
C ALA A 286 44.34 -36.96 4.74
N PRO A 287 43.23 -37.71 4.57
CA PRO A 287 43.27 -39.05 3.97
C PRO A 287 43.71 -39.10 2.49
N ALA A 288 43.88 -37.95 1.83
CA ALA A 288 44.08 -37.87 0.38
C ALA A 288 45.54 -37.69 -0.09
N LEU A 289 46.53 -37.54 0.80
CA LEU A 289 47.90 -37.14 0.41
C LEU A 289 49.00 -38.21 0.58
N LEU A 290 48.64 -39.47 0.84
CA LEU A 290 49.62 -40.55 1.03
C LEU A 290 49.93 -41.37 -0.25
N ALA A 291 49.29 -41.09 -1.39
CA ALA A 291 49.37 -41.99 -2.55
C ALA A 291 50.47 -41.65 -3.59
N ALA A 292 51.26 -40.58 -3.43
CA ALA A 292 52.26 -40.23 -4.45
C ALA A 292 53.43 -39.38 -3.93
N LEU A 293 54.41 -39.99 -3.27
CA LEU A 293 55.74 -39.40 -3.10
C LEU A 293 56.85 -40.46 -3.21
N PRO A 294 57.55 -40.60 -4.35
CA PRO A 294 58.92 -41.04 -4.33
C PRO A 294 59.81 -39.84 -4.02
N ILE A 295 60.39 -39.84 -2.82
CA ILE A 295 61.46 -38.92 -2.40
C ILE A 295 62.65 -39.17 -3.33
N THR A 296 62.90 -38.26 -4.28
CA THR A 296 64.15 -38.25 -5.05
C THR A 296 64.73 -36.84 -5.06
N ALA A 297 65.95 -36.74 -4.53
CA ALA A 297 66.69 -35.53 -4.19
C ALA A 297 67.22 -34.74 -5.42
N LEU A 298 66.50 -34.67 -6.55
CA LEU A 298 67.02 -34.12 -7.81
C LEU A 298 66.13 -33.10 -8.54
N SER A 299 65.09 -32.52 -7.92
CA SER A 299 64.11 -31.71 -8.68
C SER A 299 63.69 -30.38 -8.04
N GLY A 300 64.65 -29.49 -7.76
CA GLY A 300 64.33 -28.11 -7.34
C GLY A 300 63.32 -27.41 -8.27
N MET A 301 63.34 -27.72 -9.57
CA MET A 301 62.40 -27.17 -10.56
C MET A 301 60.97 -27.77 -10.47
N ALA A 302 60.82 -29.05 -10.11
CA ALA A 302 59.50 -29.67 -9.95
C ALA A 302 58.82 -29.21 -8.67
N VAL A 303 59.59 -29.11 -7.58
CA VAL A 303 59.14 -28.52 -6.31
C VAL A 303 58.74 -27.05 -6.51
N TYR A 304 59.54 -26.28 -7.25
CA TYR A 304 59.22 -24.89 -7.57
C TYR A 304 57.95 -24.73 -8.41
N ARG A 305 57.74 -25.56 -9.45
CA ARG A 305 56.50 -25.53 -10.25
C ARG A 305 55.28 -25.96 -9.46
N ALA A 306 55.39 -27.00 -8.62
CA ALA A 306 54.31 -27.43 -7.74
C ALA A 306 53.93 -26.31 -6.77
N TYR A 307 54.92 -25.62 -6.20
CA TYR A 307 54.70 -24.45 -5.34
C TYR A 307 54.01 -23.30 -6.08
N GLN A 308 54.50 -22.92 -7.27
CA GLN A 308 53.86 -21.88 -8.08
C GLN A 308 52.40 -22.22 -8.38
N LYS A 309 52.11 -23.45 -8.81
CA LYS A 309 50.73 -23.89 -9.08
C LYS A 309 49.85 -23.78 -7.83
N MET A 310 50.34 -24.25 -6.68
CA MET A 310 49.60 -24.16 -5.42
C MET A 310 49.36 -22.71 -4.97
N THR A 311 50.31 -21.79 -5.17
CA THR A 311 50.09 -20.37 -4.84
C THR A 311 49.02 -19.73 -5.73
N VAL A 312 48.97 -20.10 -7.02
CA VAL A 312 47.93 -19.63 -7.95
C VAL A 312 46.58 -20.22 -7.59
N ASP A 313 46.52 -21.52 -7.32
CA ASP A 313 45.30 -22.22 -6.90
C ASP A 313 44.77 -21.66 -5.57
N THR A 314 45.66 -21.36 -4.61
CA THR A 314 45.33 -20.73 -3.33
C THR A 314 44.71 -19.36 -3.50
N LYS A 315 45.28 -18.53 -4.39
CA LYS A 315 44.72 -17.20 -4.70
C LYS A 315 43.35 -17.31 -5.34
N ARG A 316 43.18 -18.24 -6.30
CA ARG A 316 41.90 -18.47 -6.97
C ARG A 316 40.83 -18.98 -6.01
N ASP A 317 41.18 -19.93 -5.14
CA ASP A 317 40.25 -20.46 -4.13
C ASP A 317 39.86 -19.37 -3.13
N PHE A 318 40.81 -18.54 -2.69
CA PHE A 318 40.52 -17.39 -1.85
C PHE A 318 39.53 -16.42 -2.51
N THR A 319 39.77 -15.98 -3.74
CA THR A 319 38.86 -15.10 -4.47
C THR A 319 37.47 -15.72 -4.61
N THR A 320 37.39 -16.98 -5.05
CA THR A 320 36.11 -17.69 -5.23
C THR A 320 35.30 -17.74 -3.93
N ARG A 321 35.97 -17.94 -2.79
CA ARG A 321 35.30 -17.97 -1.48
C ARG A 321 34.87 -16.60 -1.01
N VAL A 322 35.67 -15.56 -1.24
CA VAL A 322 35.28 -14.18 -0.92
C VAL A 322 34.07 -13.77 -1.74
N ASP A 323 34.03 -14.09 -3.04
CA ASP A 323 32.89 -13.80 -3.92
C ASP A 323 31.63 -14.58 -3.49
N GLY A 324 31.79 -15.86 -3.10
CA GLY A 324 30.68 -16.65 -2.55
C GLY A 324 30.17 -16.17 -1.19
N LEU A 325 30.97 -15.42 -0.43
CA LEU A 325 30.53 -14.79 0.81
C LEU A 325 29.84 -13.46 0.55
N GLU A 326 30.37 -12.66 -0.37
CA GLU A 326 29.73 -11.43 -0.85
C GLU A 326 28.33 -11.71 -1.38
N GLN A 327 28.18 -12.74 -2.22
CA GLN A 327 26.90 -13.12 -2.78
C GLN A 327 25.88 -13.51 -1.70
N ARG A 328 26.28 -14.34 -0.73
CA ARG A 328 25.41 -14.72 0.40
C ARG A 328 24.99 -13.53 1.23
N TYR A 329 25.91 -12.59 1.44
CA TYR A 329 25.61 -11.37 2.17
C TYR A 329 24.61 -10.48 1.39
N ARG A 330 24.79 -10.33 0.07
CA ARG A 330 23.84 -9.61 -0.80
C ARG A 330 22.45 -10.25 -0.75
N GLU A 331 22.38 -11.58 -0.78
CA GLU A 331 21.13 -12.33 -0.67
C GLU A 331 20.45 -12.12 0.70
N ALA A 332 21.20 -12.05 1.79
CA ALA A 332 20.67 -11.76 3.12
C ALA A 332 20.05 -10.35 3.18
N LEU A 333 20.73 -9.34 2.63
CA LEU A 333 20.17 -7.99 2.51
C LEU A 333 18.90 -7.97 1.65
N ASP A 334 18.92 -8.65 0.51
CA ASP A 334 17.75 -8.74 -0.38
C ASP A 334 16.56 -9.37 0.32
N GLU A 335 16.80 -10.47 1.03
CA GLU A 335 15.74 -11.18 1.74
C GLU A 335 15.14 -10.34 2.85
N LEU A 336 15.97 -9.63 3.63
CA LEU A 336 15.50 -8.69 4.63
C LEU A 336 14.61 -7.61 4.00
N THR A 337 15.08 -7.02 2.90
CA THR A 337 14.37 -5.94 2.19
C THR A 337 13.04 -6.43 1.62
N ARG A 338 13.04 -7.61 1.00
CA ARG A 338 11.84 -8.23 0.44
C ARG A 338 10.84 -8.56 1.54
N LYS A 339 11.29 -9.13 2.65
CA LYS A 339 10.45 -9.44 3.81
C LYS A 339 9.81 -8.18 4.37
N GLU A 340 10.59 -7.12 4.54
CA GLU A 340 10.08 -5.84 5.04
C GLU A 340 9.10 -5.21 4.06
N ARG A 341 9.45 -5.11 2.77
CA ARG A 341 8.53 -4.63 1.72
C ARG A 341 7.23 -5.43 1.68
N SER A 342 7.32 -6.75 1.76
CA SER A 342 6.16 -7.63 1.78
C SER A 342 5.28 -7.33 2.99
N ARG A 343 5.86 -7.13 4.18
CA ARG A 343 5.11 -6.75 5.39
C ARG A 343 4.37 -5.42 5.21
N LEU A 344 5.05 -4.40 4.69
CA LEU A 344 4.45 -3.08 4.44
C LEU A 344 3.33 -3.15 3.39
N SER A 345 3.55 -3.88 2.29
CA SER A 345 2.57 -4.05 1.21
C SER A 345 1.38 -4.92 1.61
N GLN A 346 1.62 -5.94 2.44
CA GLN A 346 0.58 -6.84 2.95
C GLN A 346 -0.43 -6.06 3.79
N TYR A 347 0.04 -5.12 4.62
CA TYR A 347 -0.85 -4.24 5.38
C TYR A 347 -1.77 -3.42 4.47
N GLY A 348 -1.22 -2.75 3.44
CA GLY A 348 -2.02 -1.99 2.48
C GLY A 348 -3.07 -2.86 1.75
N THR A 349 -2.73 -4.10 1.43
CA THR A 349 -3.62 -5.01 0.70
C THR A 349 -4.68 -5.65 1.61
N GLN A 350 -4.30 -6.11 2.80
CA GLN A 350 -5.20 -6.87 3.66
C GLN A 350 -6.06 -5.99 4.57
N VAL A 351 -5.48 -4.90 5.09
CA VAL A 351 -6.14 -4.04 6.08
C VAL A 351 -6.86 -2.88 5.40
N LEU A 352 -6.21 -2.21 4.44
CA LEU A 352 -6.75 -0.98 3.86
C LEU A 352 -7.68 -1.23 2.66
N THR A 353 -7.37 -2.22 1.81
CA THR A 353 -8.16 -2.48 0.60
C THR A 353 -9.64 -2.74 0.86
N PRO A 354 -10.05 -3.53 1.89
CA PRO A 354 -11.46 -3.72 2.18
C PRO A 354 -12.18 -2.40 2.47
N ILE A 355 -11.56 -1.53 3.28
CA ILE A 355 -12.11 -0.22 3.65
C ILE A 355 -12.26 0.67 2.41
N PHE A 356 -11.24 0.72 1.56
CA PHE A 356 -11.24 1.55 0.36
C PHE A 356 -12.19 1.02 -0.72
N SER A 357 -12.29 -0.30 -0.87
CA SER A 357 -13.22 -0.94 -1.80
C SER A 357 -14.69 -0.69 -1.43
N HIS A 358 -14.97 -0.57 -0.13
CA HIS A 358 -16.30 -0.23 0.37
C HIS A 358 -16.70 1.19 -0.03
N LEU A 359 -15.80 2.18 0.17
CA LEU A 359 -16.01 3.55 -0.29
C LEU A 359 -16.26 3.64 -1.79
N GLU A 360 -15.46 2.93 -2.59
CA GLU A 360 -15.63 2.91 -4.04
C GLU A 360 -16.98 2.29 -4.45
N THR A 361 -17.42 1.27 -3.71
CA THR A 361 -18.72 0.64 -3.93
C THR A 361 -19.86 1.59 -3.58
N LEU A 362 -19.76 2.31 -2.46
CA LEU A 362 -20.74 3.33 -2.07
C LEU A 362 -20.81 4.47 -3.09
N ASP A 363 -19.67 4.96 -3.56
CA ASP A 363 -19.59 6.00 -4.60
C ASP A 363 -20.32 5.58 -5.88
N LYS A 364 -20.06 4.35 -6.35
CA LYS A 364 -20.75 3.76 -7.51
C LYS A 364 -22.25 3.62 -7.27
N GLN A 365 -22.67 3.17 -6.08
CA GLN A 365 -24.08 3.00 -5.76
C GLN A 365 -24.82 4.33 -5.73
N TYR A 366 -24.28 5.36 -5.07
CA TYR A 366 -24.93 6.68 -5.02
C TYR A 366 -24.92 7.37 -6.38
N SER A 367 -23.85 7.24 -7.16
CA SER A 367 -23.80 7.74 -8.54
C SER A 367 -24.90 7.11 -9.40
N LYS A 368 -25.13 5.80 -9.27
CA LYS A 368 -26.22 5.10 -9.97
C LYS A 368 -27.60 5.55 -9.48
N GLN A 369 -27.78 5.75 -8.17
CA GLN A 369 -29.03 6.29 -7.62
C GLN A 369 -29.31 7.71 -8.14
N GLN A 370 -28.28 8.56 -8.25
CA GLN A 370 -28.39 9.90 -8.79
C GLN A 370 -28.90 9.86 -10.24
N GLN A 371 -28.30 9.02 -11.08
CA GLN A 371 -28.71 8.85 -12.47
C GLN A 371 -30.17 8.40 -12.59
N ASN A 372 -30.58 7.41 -11.80
CA ASN A 372 -31.98 6.94 -11.79
C ASN A 372 -32.97 8.05 -11.38
N LEU A 373 -32.62 8.86 -10.37
CA LEU A 373 -33.48 9.98 -9.93
C LEU A 373 -33.55 11.10 -10.96
N GLN A 374 -32.46 11.37 -11.68
CA GLN A 374 -32.45 12.30 -12.80
C GLN A 374 -33.40 11.83 -13.91
N GLU A 375 -33.31 10.54 -14.27
CA GLU A 375 -34.20 9.93 -15.26
C GLU A 375 -35.67 10.02 -14.85
N TYR A 376 -36.00 9.74 -13.58
CA TYR A 376 -37.37 9.92 -13.08
C TYR A 376 -37.84 11.37 -13.15
N THR A 377 -36.97 12.32 -12.81
CA THR A 377 -37.28 13.76 -12.90
C THR A 377 -37.58 14.16 -14.35
N GLU A 378 -36.77 13.70 -15.31
CA GLU A 378 -36.98 13.95 -16.73
C GLU A 378 -38.29 13.32 -17.25
N ARG A 379 -38.60 12.09 -16.83
CA ARG A 379 -39.87 11.42 -17.16
C ARG A 379 -41.08 12.16 -16.61
N ILE A 380 -41.02 12.65 -15.37
CA ILE A 380 -42.09 13.46 -14.75
C ILE A 380 -42.32 14.74 -15.55
N LEU A 381 -41.25 15.44 -15.94
CA LEU A 381 -41.34 16.66 -16.76
C LEU A 381 -41.93 16.37 -18.15
N ALA A 382 -41.55 15.26 -18.79
CA ALA A 382 -42.11 14.84 -20.07
C ALA A 382 -43.61 14.50 -19.96
N LEU A 383 -44.01 13.76 -18.92
CA LEU A 383 -45.42 13.43 -18.66
C LEU A 383 -46.26 14.68 -18.39
N ARG A 384 -45.74 15.62 -17.59
CA ARG A 384 -46.39 16.91 -17.34
C ARG A 384 -46.65 17.66 -18.66
N LYS A 385 -45.62 17.80 -19.49
CA LYS A 385 -45.73 18.47 -20.80
C LYS A 385 -46.77 17.79 -21.71
N SER A 386 -46.85 16.45 -21.67
CA SER A 386 -47.84 15.69 -22.45
C SER A 386 -49.29 15.92 -21.98
N ILE A 387 -49.52 16.00 -20.66
CA ILE A 387 -50.84 16.25 -20.07
C ILE A 387 -51.27 17.70 -20.31
N GLU A 388 -50.35 18.65 -20.20
CA GLU A 388 -50.61 20.06 -20.51
C GLU A 388 -51.01 20.25 -21.99
N ALA A 389 -50.35 19.54 -22.91
CA ALA A 389 -50.62 19.57 -24.35
C ALA A 389 -51.93 18.87 -24.77
N THR A 390 -52.49 18.00 -23.92
CA THR A 390 -53.77 17.33 -24.19
C THR A 390 -54.92 18.32 -23.94
N LYS A 391 -55.65 18.66 -25.01
CA LYS A 391 -56.79 19.58 -25.00
C LYS A 391 -58.03 18.94 -24.39
#